data_AF-A7IAQ5-F1
#
_entry.id   AF-A7IAQ5-F1
#
_cell.length_a   1.000
_cell.length_b   1.000
_cell.length_c   1.000
_cell.angle_alpha   90.00
_cell.angle_beta   90.00
_cell.angle_gamma   90.00
#
_symmetry.space_group_name_H-M   'P 1'
#
loop_
_entity.id
_entity.type
_entity.pdbx_description
1 polymer ?
#
loop_
_entity_poly.entity_id
_entity_poly.type
_entity_poly.pdbx_seq_one_letter_code
_entity_poly.pdbx_strand_id
1 'polypeptide(L)'
;MTYVGSRWCIDTNTLVPWLITDSGVLALLIKKYQIPSDFRDIYLNRHKPSIDFIQGIIDLRSKGLPDEFYFSYLAMNEVYSAVRDEIRSILLFRNGTPLSRWNEEKNAIDLPEDSMESVYEDIENRFDVLFGNGSIFPLSDEPEEDGDNFSEIVASLIFKFKRVKTQDAILLATAISIKANYFVTFDQRLVTEVSKALADKYRLVLISPKEGNARLKKIGKQNK
;
A
#
# COMPACT_ATOMS: atom_id res chain seq x y z
N MET A 1 19.69 -17.05 -19.61
CA MET A 1 18.38 -16.41 -19.85
C MET A 1 18.42 -15.06 -19.17
N THR A 2 18.33 -13.97 -19.92
CA THR A 2 18.17 -12.61 -19.37
C THR A 2 16.81 -12.54 -18.67
N TYR A 3 16.81 -12.19 -17.39
CA TYR A 3 15.59 -11.97 -16.63
C TYR A 3 14.83 -10.78 -17.23
N VAL A 4 13.59 -11.01 -17.66
CA VAL A 4 12.69 -9.94 -18.11
C VAL A 4 11.96 -9.43 -16.87
N GLY A 5 12.01 -8.11 -16.64
CA GLY A 5 11.39 -7.48 -15.48
C GLY A 5 9.89 -7.74 -15.40
N SER A 6 9.38 -7.92 -14.18
CA SER A 6 7.95 -8.02 -13.91
C SER A 6 7.35 -6.66 -13.57
N ARG A 7 6.06 -6.48 -13.84
CA ARG A 7 5.28 -5.31 -13.44
C ARG A 7 4.45 -5.59 -12.21
N TRP A 8 4.47 -4.67 -11.26
CA TRP A 8 3.83 -4.81 -9.95
C TRP A 8 2.99 -3.59 -9.65
N CYS A 9 1.74 -3.78 -9.24
CA CYS A 9 0.93 -2.73 -8.62
C CYS A 9 0.90 -2.93 -7.12
N ILE A 10 1.04 -1.84 -6.36
CA ILE A 10 1.06 -1.85 -4.91
C ILE A 10 -0.23 -1.20 -4.40
N ASP A 11 -0.90 -1.86 -3.46
CA ASP A 11 -2.08 -1.34 -2.79
C ASP A 11 -1.71 -0.38 -1.64
N THR A 12 -2.60 0.55 -1.31
CA THR A 12 -2.47 1.52 -0.22
C THR A 12 -2.07 0.85 1.09
N ASN A 13 -2.72 -0.26 1.44
CA ASN A 13 -2.48 -0.97 2.70
C ASN A 13 -1.07 -1.57 2.83
N THR A 14 -0.34 -1.68 1.71
CA THR A 14 1.04 -2.16 1.67
C THR A 14 2.02 -0.99 1.84
N LEU A 15 1.69 0.19 1.31
CA LEU A 15 2.56 1.36 1.38
C LEU A 15 2.45 2.11 2.71
N VAL A 16 1.24 2.27 3.24
CA VAL A 16 0.98 3.04 4.47
C VAL A 16 1.90 2.66 5.63
N PRO A 17 2.14 1.36 5.92
CA PRO A 17 3.00 1.03 7.05
C PRO A 17 4.47 1.39 6.85
N TRP A 18 4.95 1.53 5.60
CA TRP A 18 6.30 2.04 5.33
C TRP A 18 6.37 3.58 5.52
N LEU A 19 5.28 4.29 5.25
CA LEU A 19 5.17 5.74 5.51
C LEU A 19 5.11 6.03 7.03
N ILE A 20 4.42 5.19 7.79
CA ILE A 20 4.26 5.29 9.25
C ILE A 20 5.39 4.52 9.97
N THR A 21 6.64 4.67 9.51
CA THR A 21 7.82 4.07 10.18
C THR A 21 8.47 5.03 11.18
N ASP A 22 9.48 4.54 11.90
CA ASP A 22 10.24 5.30 12.92
C ASP A 22 10.97 6.53 12.42
N SER A 23 11.24 6.63 11.13
CA SER A 23 11.83 7.81 10.53
C SER A 23 10.77 8.78 9.99
N GLY A 24 9.49 8.59 10.33
CA GLY A 24 8.37 9.33 9.75
C GLY A 24 7.25 9.52 10.76
N VAL A 25 6.01 9.42 10.27
CA VAL A 25 4.79 9.76 11.02
C VAL A 25 4.73 9.11 12.40
N LEU A 26 5.13 7.84 12.54
CA LEU A 26 5.05 7.15 13.83
C LEU A 26 5.91 7.80 14.93
N ALA A 27 7.12 8.24 14.60
CA ALA A 27 8.00 8.89 15.58
C ALA A 27 7.45 10.26 16.02
N LEU A 28 6.88 11.02 15.09
CA LEU A 28 6.18 12.27 15.40
C LEU A 28 5.04 12.02 16.40
N LEU A 29 4.21 11.00 16.14
CA LEU A 29 3.06 10.66 16.98
C LEU A 29 3.48 10.13 18.36
N ILE A 30 4.49 9.25 18.42
CA ILE A 30 5.01 8.72 19.69
C ILE A 30 5.50 9.86 20.57
N LYS A 31 6.29 10.77 20.02
CA LYS A 31 6.83 11.92 20.76
C LYS A 31 5.72 12.85 21.22
N LYS A 32 4.79 13.23 20.33
CA LYS A 32 3.72 14.19 20.63
C LYS A 32 2.73 13.64 21.66
N TYR A 33 2.37 12.36 21.56
CA TYR A 33 1.35 11.76 22.39
C TYR A 33 1.90 10.93 23.56
N GLN A 34 3.23 10.91 23.75
CA GLN A 34 3.91 10.17 24.82
C GLN A 34 3.51 8.69 24.84
N ILE A 35 3.46 8.08 23.65
CA ILE A 35 3.07 6.69 23.50
C ILE A 35 4.18 5.80 24.06
N PRO A 36 3.87 4.74 24.83
CA PRO A 36 4.88 3.81 25.33
C PRO A 36 5.73 3.19 24.21
N SER A 37 7.02 2.98 24.48
CA SER A 37 7.96 2.34 23.53
C SER A 37 7.50 0.96 23.08
N ASP A 38 6.81 0.22 23.93
CA ASP A 38 6.35 -1.14 23.59
C ASP A 38 5.32 -1.13 22.45
N PHE A 39 4.51 -0.07 22.35
CA PHE A 39 3.56 0.10 21.24
C PHE A 39 4.30 0.20 19.91
N ARG A 40 5.40 0.96 19.88
CA ARG A 40 6.25 1.11 18.69
C ARG A 40 6.73 -0.23 18.19
N ASP A 41 7.32 -1.03 19.07
CA ASP A 41 7.89 -2.31 18.69
C ASP A 41 6.81 -3.29 18.21
N ILE A 42 5.62 -3.27 18.84
CA ILE A 42 4.46 -4.05 18.39
C ILE A 42 4.01 -3.60 16.99
N TYR A 43 3.89 -2.30 16.76
CA TYR A 43 3.47 -1.75 15.46
C TYR A 43 4.45 -2.14 14.35
N LEU A 44 5.74 -1.88 14.54
CA LEU A 44 6.77 -2.17 13.54
C LEU A 44 6.86 -3.67 13.25
N ASN A 45 6.78 -4.53 14.29
CA ASN A 45 6.81 -5.98 14.09
C ASN A 45 5.60 -6.48 13.32
N ARG A 46 4.41 -5.96 13.61
CA ARG A 46 3.18 -6.30 12.88
C ARG A 46 3.28 -5.95 11.39
N HIS A 47 3.87 -4.79 11.09
CA HIS A 47 3.93 -4.25 9.74
C HIS A 47 5.27 -4.52 9.01
N LYS A 48 6.17 -5.27 9.64
CA LYS A 48 7.48 -5.61 9.10
C LYS A 48 7.44 -6.13 7.65
N PRO A 49 6.48 -7.00 7.24
CA PRO A 49 6.45 -7.47 5.85
C PRO A 49 6.29 -6.35 4.82
N SER A 50 5.46 -5.34 5.07
CA SER A 50 5.27 -4.22 4.14
C SER A 50 6.47 -3.29 4.17
N ILE A 51 6.98 -2.99 5.37
CA ILE A 51 8.17 -2.14 5.56
C ILE A 51 9.37 -2.73 4.81
N ASP A 52 9.67 -4.02 5.06
CA ASP A 52 10.77 -4.72 4.41
C ASP A 52 10.57 -4.82 2.89
N PHE A 53 9.31 -4.94 2.42
CA PHE A 53 9.01 -5.05 0.99
C PHE A 53 9.32 -3.75 0.24
N ILE A 54 8.79 -2.62 0.73
CA ILE A 54 9.04 -1.31 0.10
C ILE A 54 10.52 -0.94 0.21
N GLN A 55 11.16 -1.15 1.36
CA GLN A 55 12.60 -0.91 1.51
C GLN A 55 13.41 -1.79 0.56
N GLY A 56 13.03 -3.06 0.39
CA GLY A 56 13.67 -3.97 -0.55
C GLY A 56 13.58 -3.51 -2.00
N ILE A 57 12.47 -2.88 -2.41
CA ILE A 57 12.34 -2.27 -3.75
C ILE A 57 13.37 -1.14 -3.91
N ILE A 58 13.43 -0.22 -2.95
CA ILE A 58 14.35 0.92 -2.97
C ILE A 58 15.81 0.44 -3.06
N ASP A 59 16.18 -0.49 -2.18
CA ASP A 59 17.55 -1.01 -2.10
C ASP A 59 17.97 -1.75 -3.38
N LEU A 60 17.04 -2.46 -4.03
CA LEU A 60 17.31 -3.18 -5.27
C LEU A 60 17.26 -2.27 -6.50
N ARG A 61 16.46 -1.19 -6.50
CA ARG A 61 16.44 -0.21 -7.59
C ARG A 61 17.84 0.39 -7.81
N SER A 62 18.53 0.73 -6.72
CA SER A 62 19.92 1.21 -6.76
C SER A 62 20.92 0.22 -7.40
N LYS A 63 20.53 -1.05 -7.56
CA LYS A 63 21.32 -2.14 -8.15
C LYS A 63 20.84 -2.55 -9.54
N GLY A 64 20.03 -1.71 -10.20
CA GLY A 64 19.55 -1.97 -11.57
C GLY A 64 18.44 -3.02 -11.65
N LEU A 65 17.58 -3.11 -10.64
CA LEU A 65 16.40 -3.99 -10.68
C LEU A 65 15.55 -3.68 -11.93
N PRO A 66 15.29 -4.65 -12.82
CA PRO A 66 14.51 -4.41 -14.03
C PRO A 66 12.99 -4.47 -13.79
N ASP A 67 12.53 -4.90 -12.62
CA ASP A 67 11.11 -4.89 -12.25
C ASP A 67 10.56 -3.46 -12.13
N GLU A 68 9.34 -3.25 -12.59
CA GLU A 68 8.63 -1.98 -12.52
C GLU A 68 7.57 -2.06 -11.42
N PHE A 69 7.56 -1.06 -10.52
CA PHE A 69 6.60 -0.99 -9.42
C PHE A 69 5.76 0.26 -9.61
N TYR A 70 4.46 0.09 -9.53
CA TYR A 70 3.47 1.13 -9.78
C TYR A 70 2.61 1.35 -8.55
N PHE A 71 2.23 2.59 -8.36
CA PHE A 71 1.31 3.02 -7.32
C PHE A 71 0.33 4.01 -7.94
N SER A 72 -0.97 3.73 -7.84
CA SER A 72 -1.95 4.54 -8.56
C SER A 72 -2.31 5.80 -7.79
N TYR A 73 -2.82 6.84 -8.47
CA TYR A 73 -3.24 8.07 -7.81
C TYR A 73 -4.39 7.85 -6.81
N LEU A 74 -5.32 6.94 -7.09
CA LEU A 74 -6.34 6.55 -6.12
C LEU A 74 -5.67 6.00 -4.85
N ALA A 75 -4.71 5.07 -4.99
CA ALA A 75 -4.00 4.51 -3.86
C ALA A 75 -3.19 5.57 -3.09
N MET A 76 -2.56 6.52 -3.80
CA MET A 76 -1.89 7.67 -3.21
C MET A 76 -2.83 8.53 -2.37
N ASN A 77 -4.01 8.84 -2.88
CA ASN A 77 -4.96 9.67 -2.13
C ASN A 77 -5.57 8.92 -0.94
N GLU A 78 -5.73 7.59 -1.04
CA GLU A 78 -6.18 6.77 0.08
C GLU A 78 -5.17 6.73 1.23
N VAL A 79 -3.86 6.93 0.98
CA VAL A 79 -2.84 7.03 2.04
C VAL A 79 -3.25 8.04 3.11
N TYR A 80 -3.72 9.22 2.72
CA TYR A 80 -4.10 10.26 3.69
C TYR A 80 -5.21 9.79 4.62
N SER A 81 -6.24 9.15 4.06
CA SER A 81 -7.35 8.60 4.84
C SER A 81 -6.89 7.45 5.75
N ALA A 82 -5.95 6.63 5.28
CA ALA A 82 -5.41 5.50 6.03
C ALA A 82 -4.50 5.97 7.18
N VAL A 83 -3.63 6.94 6.93
CA VAL A 83 -2.77 7.56 7.95
C VAL A 83 -3.61 8.28 9.00
N ARG A 84 -4.63 9.05 8.58
CA ARG A 84 -5.62 9.67 9.48
C ARG A 84 -6.25 8.64 10.42
N ASP A 85 -6.64 7.50 9.86
CA ASP A 85 -7.27 6.40 10.59
C ASP A 85 -6.29 5.69 11.55
N GLU A 86 -5.01 5.59 11.20
CA GLU A 86 -3.96 5.10 12.09
C GLU A 86 -3.70 6.05 13.26
N ILE A 87 -3.64 7.37 13.01
CA ILE A 87 -3.50 8.39 14.05
C ILE A 87 -4.65 8.31 15.05
N ARG A 88 -5.89 8.18 14.57
CA ARG A 88 -7.06 8.01 15.44
C ARG A 88 -6.96 6.73 16.29
N SER A 89 -6.46 5.64 15.71
CA SER A 89 -6.27 4.37 16.42
C SER A 89 -5.21 4.50 17.52
N ILE A 90 -4.14 5.24 17.24
CA ILE A 90 -3.10 5.60 18.21
C ILE A 90 -3.68 6.44 19.36
N LEU A 91 -4.54 7.41 19.07
CA LEU A 91 -5.18 8.26 20.08
C LEU A 91 -6.16 7.46 20.96
N LEU A 92 -6.94 6.54 20.38
CA LEU A 92 -7.79 5.62 21.14
C LEU A 92 -6.96 4.76 22.09
N PHE A 93 -5.84 4.21 21.59
CA PHE A 93 -4.92 3.43 22.41
C PHE A 93 -4.36 4.26 23.57
N ARG A 94 -3.88 5.47 23.29
CA ARG A 94 -3.34 6.40 24.29
C ARG A 94 -4.36 6.74 25.37
N ASN A 95 -5.62 6.96 24.97
CA ASN A 95 -6.70 7.30 25.88
C ASN A 95 -7.20 6.10 26.71
N GLY A 96 -6.68 4.90 26.47
CA GLY A 96 -7.14 3.68 27.12
C GLY A 96 -8.57 3.31 26.71
N THR A 97 -9.05 3.76 25.54
CA THR A 97 -10.40 3.46 25.08
C THR A 97 -10.54 1.95 24.89
N PRO A 98 -11.58 1.30 25.45
CA PRO A 98 -11.82 -0.13 25.26
C PRO A 98 -12.00 -0.47 23.78
N LEU A 99 -11.35 -1.54 23.30
CA LEU A 99 -11.42 -2.00 21.89
C LEU A 99 -12.86 -2.15 21.37
N SER A 100 -13.80 -2.52 22.24
CA SER A 100 -15.22 -2.67 21.89
C SER A 100 -15.90 -1.37 21.45
N ARG A 101 -15.33 -0.21 21.81
CA ARG A 101 -15.87 1.12 21.46
C ARG A 101 -15.16 1.80 20.29
N TRP A 102 -14.08 1.20 19.78
CA TRP A 102 -13.24 1.83 18.77
C TRP A 102 -14.01 2.15 17.49
N ASN A 103 -14.90 1.26 17.05
CA ASN A 103 -15.69 1.50 15.82
C ASN A 103 -16.60 2.73 15.92
N GLU A 104 -17.10 3.03 17.13
CA GLU A 104 -17.99 4.16 17.38
C GLU A 104 -17.20 5.44 17.61
N GLU A 105 -16.16 5.38 18.43
CA GLU A 105 -15.42 6.55 18.90
C GLU A 105 -14.33 7.03 17.92
N LYS A 106 -13.84 6.17 17.00
CA LYS A 106 -12.76 6.53 16.07
C LYS A 106 -13.08 7.76 15.23
N ASN A 107 -14.32 7.89 14.77
CA ASN A 107 -14.73 9.01 13.92
C ASN A 107 -15.02 10.30 14.71
N ALA A 108 -15.19 10.19 16.03
CA ALA A 108 -15.39 11.33 16.93
C ALA A 108 -14.07 11.96 17.40
N ILE A 109 -12.93 11.37 17.05
CA ILE A 109 -11.62 11.93 17.38
C ILE A 109 -11.23 12.97 16.33
N ASP A 110 -11.15 14.20 16.81
CA ASP A 110 -10.56 15.32 16.09
C ASP A 110 -9.04 15.17 16.03
N LEU A 111 -8.49 15.39 14.84
CA LEU A 111 -7.05 15.44 14.66
C LEU A 111 -6.57 16.87 14.89
N PRO A 112 -5.54 17.08 15.72
CA PRO A 112 -4.93 18.40 15.86
C PRO A 112 -4.38 18.87 14.50
N GLU A 113 -4.73 20.09 14.09
CA GLU A 113 -4.38 20.66 12.78
C GLU A 113 -2.86 20.74 12.58
N ASP A 114 -2.16 21.14 13.63
CA ASP A 114 -0.70 21.16 13.75
C ASP A 114 -0.06 19.76 13.66
N SER A 115 -0.79 18.68 13.97
CA SER A 115 -0.31 17.33 13.64
C SER A 115 -0.49 16.99 12.15
N MET A 116 -1.54 17.51 11.52
CA MET A 116 -1.87 17.16 10.13
C MET A 116 -0.89 17.76 9.14
N GLU A 117 -0.46 19.01 9.36
CA GLU A 117 0.55 19.66 8.51
C GLU A 117 1.88 18.90 8.54
N SER A 118 2.43 18.62 9.73
CA SER A 118 3.68 17.85 9.83
C SER A 118 3.56 16.43 9.28
N VAL A 119 2.41 15.78 9.43
CA VAL A 119 2.17 14.45 8.86
C VAL A 119 2.11 14.51 7.33
N TYR A 120 1.47 15.54 6.78
CA TYR A 120 1.41 15.77 5.34
C TYR A 120 2.81 16.00 4.77
N GLU A 121 3.60 16.90 5.36
CA GLU A 121 4.99 17.15 4.94
C GLU A 121 5.85 15.86 4.99
N ASP A 122 5.72 15.06 6.05
CA ASP A 122 6.43 13.78 6.17
C ASP A 122 6.03 12.77 5.08
N ILE A 123 4.74 12.72 4.70
CA ILE A 123 4.26 11.85 3.62
C ILE A 123 4.82 12.31 2.27
N GLU A 124 4.75 13.60 1.97
CA GLU A 124 5.25 14.17 0.71
C GLU A 124 6.76 13.96 0.56
N ASN A 125 7.54 14.23 1.62
CA ASN A 125 8.99 13.97 1.62
C ASN A 125 9.32 12.49 1.33
N ARG A 126 8.47 11.55 1.77
CA ARG A 126 8.64 10.13 1.49
C ARG A 126 8.22 9.75 0.08
N PHE A 127 7.16 10.36 -0.45
CA PHE A 127 6.80 10.23 -1.85
C PHE A 127 7.90 10.74 -2.77
N ASP A 128 8.51 11.87 -2.46
CA ASP A 128 9.67 12.40 -3.19
C ASP A 128 10.83 11.41 -3.23
N VAL A 129 11.10 10.73 -2.11
CA VAL A 129 12.12 9.67 -2.08
C VAL A 129 11.74 8.49 -2.97
N LEU A 130 10.48 8.02 -2.92
CA LEU A 130 10.03 6.86 -3.71
C LEU A 130 9.99 7.12 -5.22
N PHE A 131 9.54 8.31 -5.61
CA PHE A 131 9.32 8.68 -7.00
C PHE A 131 10.57 9.30 -7.61
N GLY A 132 11.28 10.15 -6.87
CA GLY A 132 12.48 10.85 -7.34
C GLY A 132 13.65 9.92 -7.64
N ASN A 133 13.76 8.77 -6.94
CA ASN A 133 14.77 7.76 -7.25
C ASN A 133 14.28 6.68 -8.24
N GLY A 134 13.05 6.82 -8.76
CA GLY A 134 12.43 5.86 -9.69
C GLY A 134 12.17 4.48 -9.10
N SER A 135 12.12 4.32 -7.77
CA SER A 135 11.81 3.03 -7.14
C SER A 135 10.41 2.58 -7.48
N ILE A 136 9.46 3.50 -7.39
CA ILE A 136 8.04 3.30 -7.69
C ILE A 136 7.58 4.41 -8.64
N PHE A 137 6.71 4.08 -9.60
CA PHE A 137 6.17 5.00 -10.57
C PHE A 137 4.71 5.34 -10.23
N PRO A 138 4.34 6.62 -10.10
CA PRO A 138 2.95 7.01 -9.98
C PRO A 138 2.20 6.70 -11.29
N LEU A 139 0.94 6.29 -11.19
CA LEU A 139 0.14 5.84 -12.33
C LEU A 139 -1.27 6.45 -12.28
N SER A 140 -1.74 6.97 -13.42
CA SER A 140 -3.15 7.34 -13.62
C SER A 140 -4.04 6.11 -13.51
N ASP A 141 -5.11 6.18 -12.73
CA ASP A 141 -6.03 5.06 -12.54
C ASP A 141 -6.73 4.69 -13.85
N GLU A 142 -7.11 5.68 -14.65
CA GLU A 142 -7.69 5.52 -15.98
C GLU A 142 -6.63 5.76 -17.07
N PRO A 143 -6.46 4.83 -18.02
CA PRO A 143 -5.55 5.02 -19.16
C PRO A 143 -6.15 5.99 -20.18
N GLU A 144 -5.32 6.87 -20.76
CA GLU A 144 -5.74 7.85 -21.77
C GLU A 144 -6.23 7.21 -23.08
N GLU A 145 -5.71 6.02 -23.40
CA GLU A 145 -6.14 5.16 -24.49
C GLU A 145 -6.81 3.91 -23.89
N ASP A 146 -7.95 3.45 -24.43
CA ASP A 146 -8.74 2.28 -23.96
C ASP A 146 -9.67 2.47 -22.73
N GLY A 147 -10.14 3.69 -22.45
CA GLY A 147 -11.07 3.98 -21.33
C GLY A 147 -12.38 3.15 -21.32
N ASP A 148 -12.90 2.77 -22.49
CA ASP A 148 -14.10 1.91 -22.60
C ASP A 148 -13.85 0.51 -22.01
N ASN A 149 -12.67 -0.09 -22.28
CA ASN A 149 -12.29 -1.39 -21.74
C ASN A 149 -12.03 -1.31 -20.22
N PHE A 150 -11.49 -0.18 -19.74
CA PHE A 150 -11.30 0.05 -18.31
C PHE A 150 -12.63 0.02 -17.54
N SER A 151 -13.62 0.80 -18.02
CA SER A 151 -14.96 0.84 -17.42
C SER A 151 -15.65 -0.52 -17.42
N GLU A 152 -15.51 -1.30 -18.50
CA GLU A 152 -16.02 -2.66 -18.59
C GLU A 152 -15.37 -3.61 -17.57
N ILE A 153 -14.05 -3.53 -17.37
CA ILE A 153 -13.34 -4.34 -16.37
C ILE A 153 -13.84 -3.98 -14.96
N VAL A 154 -13.89 -2.68 -14.63
CA VAL A 154 -14.38 -2.21 -13.31
C VAL A 154 -15.80 -2.71 -13.05
N ALA A 155 -16.72 -2.51 -13.99
CA ALA A 155 -18.09 -2.97 -13.89
C ALA A 155 -18.17 -4.49 -13.75
N SER A 156 -17.38 -5.24 -14.52
CA SER A 156 -17.32 -6.70 -14.45
C SER A 156 -16.86 -7.19 -13.08
N LEU A 157 -15.84 -6.57 -12.49
CA LEU A 157 -15.35 -6.93 -11.15
C LEU A 157 -16.43 -6.68 -10.08
N ILE A 158 -17.09 -5.52 -10.12
CA ILE A 158 -18.14 -5.16 -9.15
C ILE A 158 -19.35 -6.09 -9.26
N PHE A 159 -19.83 -6.36 -10.47
CA PHE A 159 -21.01 -7.21 -10.66
C PHE A 159 -20.75 -8.69 -10.36
N LYS A 160 -19.52 -9.17 -10.62
CA LYS A 160 -19.18 -10.58 -10.46
C LYS A 160 -18.81 -10.94 -9.02
N PHE A 161 -18.22 -10.02 -8.26
CA PHE A 161 -17.66 -10.28 -6.94
C PHE A 161 -18.34 -9.42 -5.89
N LYS A 162 -18.99 -10.07 -4.92
CA LYS A 162 -19.86 -9.44 -3.93
C LYS A 162 -19.11 -8.55 -2.93
N ARG A 163 -17.85 -8.85 -2.61
CA ARG A 163 -17.08 -8.08 -1.61
C ARG A 163 -16.06 -7.13 -2.21
N VAL A 164 -15.99 -7.04 -3.55
CA VAL A 164 -15.16 -6.06 -4.24
C VAL A 164 -15.85 -4.70 -4.15
N LYS A 165 -15.18 -3.73 -3.53
CA LYS A 165 -15.66 -2.34 -3.54
C LYS A 165 -15.23 -1.65 -4.84
N THR A 166 -15.84 -0.50 -5.12
CA THR A 166 -15.48 0.32 -6.28
C THR A 166 -14.01 0.67 -6.32
N GLN A 167 -13.43 1.05 -5.18
CA GLN A 167 -11.99 1.37 -5.07
C GLN A 167 -11.12 0.16 -5.41
N ASP A 168 -11.40 -1.01 -4.82
CA ASP A 168 -10.69 -2.26 -5.14
C ASP A 168 -10.79 -2.60 -6.63
N ALA A 169 -11.97 -2.42 -7.23
CA ALA A 169 -12.19 -2.68 -8.66
C ALA A 169 -11.39 -1.75 -9.55
N ILE A 170 -11.31 -0.45 -9.20
CA ILE A 170 -10.49 0.54 -9.90
C ILE A 170 -9.02 0.13 -9.84
N LEU A 171 -8.46 -0.10 -8.65
CA LEU A 171 -7.05 -0.49 -8.48
C LEU A 171 -6.69 -1.77 -9.25
N LEU A 172 -7.58 -2.76 -9.24
CA LEU A 172 -7.39 -4.00 -9.99
C LEU A 172 -7.50 -3.77 -11.51
N ALA A 173 -8.44 -2.96 -11.97
CA ALA A 173 -8.57 -2.60 -13.38
C ALA A 173 -7.32 -1.86 -13.87
N THR A 174 -6.79 -0.92 -13.08
CA THR A 174 -5.55 -0.20 -13.37
C THR A 174 -4.37 -1.17 -13.51
N ALA A 175 -4.24 -2.14 -12.59
CA ALA A 175 -3.23 -3.19 -12.67
C ALA A 175 -3.37 -4.07 -13.92
N ILE A 176 -4.60 -4.41 -14.30
CA ILE A 176 -4.89 -5.18 -15.52
C ILE A 176 -4.49 -4.38 -16.77
N SER A 177 -4.82 -3.10 -16.84
CA SER A 177 -4.56 -2.23 -18.00
C SER A 177 -3.06 -2.14 -18.31
N ILE A 178 -2.21 -2.06 -17.28
CA ILE A 178 -0.74 -2.05 -17.47
C ILE A 178 -0.13 -3.45 -17.65
N LYS A 179 -0.96 -4.49 -17.68
CA LYS A 179 -0.57 -5.90 -17.75
C LYS A 179 0.36 -6.30 -16.59
N ALA A 180 0.04 -5.85 -15.38
CA ALA A 180 0.79 -6.19 -14.19
C ALA A 180 0.82 -7.71 -13.98
N ASN A 181 1.97 -8.23 -13.57
CA ASN A 181 2.11 -9.62 -13.15
C ASN A 181 1.61 -9.82 -11.73
N TYR A 182 1.78 -8.79 -10.88
CA TYR A 182 1.46 -8.87 -9.46
C TYR A 182 0.66 -7.66 -8.98
N PHE A 183 -0.30 -7.92 -8.09
CA PHE A 183 -0.96 -6.91 -7.28
C PHE A 183 -0.67 -7.21 -5.80
N VAL A 184 -0.03 -6.28 -5.09
CA VAL A 184 0.44 -6.50 -3.72
C VAL A 184 -0.53 -5.90 -2.72
N THR A 185 -1.17 -6.73 -1.90
CA THR A 185 -2.20 -6.30 -0.93
C THR A 185 -2.24 -7.20 0.30
N PHE A 186 -2.74 -6.66 1.43
CA PHE A 186 -3.11 -7.44 2.61
C PHE A 186 -4.58 -7.80 2.68
N ASP A 187 -5.43 -7.34 1.76
CA ASP A 187 -6.86 -7.62 1.86
C ASP A 187 -7.14 -9.09 1.52
N GLN A 188 -7.13 -9.93 2.55
CA GLN A 188 -7.39 -11.36 2.41
C GLN A 188 -8.79 -11.65 1.89
N ARG A 189 -9.76 -10.75 2.10
CA ARG A 189 -11.12 -10.91 1.58
C ARG A 189 -11.09 -10.76 0.07
N LEU A 190 -10.41 -9.71 -0.42
CA LEU A 190 -10.19 -9.49 -1.85
C LEU A 190 -9.44 -10.68 -2.46
N VAL A 191 -8.28 -11.04 -1.89
CA VAL A 191 -7.44 -12.16 -2.35
C VAL A 191 -8.25 -13.45 -2.49
N THR A 192 -9.03 -13.81 -1.47
CA THR A 192 -9.80 -15.06 -1.48
C THR A 192 -10.89 -15.07 -2.56
N GLU A 193 -11.47 -13.92 -2.86
CA GLU A 193 -12.60 -13.81 -3.76
C GLU A 193 -12.21 -13.72 -5.23
N VAL A 194 -11.16 -12.97 -5.57
CA VAL A 194 -10.85 -12.64 -6.98
C VAL A 194 -9.64 -13.36 -7.55
N SER A 195 -8.71 -13.88 -6.73
CA SER A 195 -7.38 -14.30 -7.21
C SER A 195 -7.42 -15.31 -8.35
N LYS A 196 -8.27 -16.33 -8.27
CA LYS A 196 -8.36 -17.36 -9.32
C LYS A 196 -8.83 -16.74 -10.65
N ALA A 197 -9.88 -15.94 -10.61
CA ALA A 197 -10.44 -15.34 -11.82
C ALA A 197 -9.49 -14.35 -12.48
N LEU A 198 -8.74 -13.59 -11.67
CA LEU A 198 -7.74 -12.64 -12.17
C LEU A 198 -6.53 -13.35 -12.78
N ALA A 199 -6.04 -14.42 -12.14
CA ALA A 199 -4.97 -15.23 -12.67
C ALA A 199 -5.36 -15.89 -14.01
N ASP A 200 -6.55 -16.48 -14.08
CA ASP A 200 -7.03 -17.19 -15.26
C ASP A 200 -7.29 -16.24 -16.45
N LYS A 201 -7.95 -15.09 -16.20
CA LYS A 201 -8.38 -14.17 -17.27
C LYS A 201 -7.30 -13.14 -17.65
N TYR A 202 -6.57 -12.61 -16.67
CA TYR A 202 -5.68 -11.47 -16.86
C TYR A 202 -4.21 -11.77 -16.56
N ARG A 203 -3.88 -12.98 -16.06
CA ARG A 203 -2.53 -13.35 -15.59
C ARG A 203 -2.02 -12.47 -14.45
N LEU A 204 -2.92 -11.79 -13.76
CA LEU A 204 -2.61 -10.97 -12.59
C LEU A 204 -2.67 -11.82 -11.33
N VAL A 205 -1.57 -11.87 -10.58
CA VAL A 205 -1.47 -12.65 -9.34
C VAL A 205 -1.46 -11.74 -8.12
N LEU A 206 -2.47 -11.89 -7.26
CA LEU A 206 -2.51 -11.17 -5.99
C LEU A 206 -1.58 -11.84 -4.98
N ILE A 207 -0.78 -11.04 -4.29
CA ILE A 207 0.20 -11.52 -3.33
C ILE A 207 0.27 -10.61 -2.11
N SER A 208 0.66 -11.19 -0.97
CA SER A 208 1.00 -10.43 0.22
C SER A 208 2.42 -9.82 0.12
N PRO A 209 2.74 -8.77 0.89
CA PRO A 209 4.12 -8.26 0.99
C PRO A 209 5.13 -9.29 1.48
N LYS A 210 4.69 -10.28 2.28
CA LYS A 210 5.55 -11.41 2.68
C LYS A 210 5.98 -12.24 1.47
N GLU A 211 5.06 -12.53 0.56
CA GLU A 211 5.36 -13.25 -0.69
C GLU A 211 6.16 -12.37 -1.65
N GLY A 212 5.85 -11.07 -1.71
CA GLY A 212 6.63 -10.08 -2.45
C GLY A 212 8.09 -10.06 -2.02
N ASN A 213 8.36 -10.00 -0.71
CA ASN A 213 9.70 -10.11 -0.14
C ASN A 213 10.44 -11.39 -0.56
N ALA A 214 9.74 -12.53 -0.54
CA ALA A 214 10.34 -13.80 -0.96
C ALA A 214 10.73 -13.80 -2.45
N ARG A 215 9.96 -13.13 -3.30
CA ARG A 215 10.25 -12.94 -4.72
C ARG A 215 11.41 -11.96 -4.94
N LEU A 216 11.41 -10.80 -4.29
CA LEU A 216 12.52 -9.83 -4.34
C LEU A 216 13.86 -10.46 -3.92
N LYS A 217 13.86 -11.29 -2.86
CA LYS A 217 15.07 -12.00 -2.42
C LYS A 217 15.59 -12.99 -3.47
N LYS A 218 14.72 -13.62 -4.26
CA LYS A 218 15.14 -14.50 -5.36
C LYS A 218 15.76 -13.70 -6.50
N ILE A 219 15.14 -12.57 -6.87
CA ILE A 219 15.65 -11.67 -7.91
C ILE A 219 17.02 -11.10 -7.51
N GLY A 220 17.16 -10.61 -6.28
CA GLY A 220 18.42 -10.07 -5.76
C GLY A 220 19.56 -11.08 -5.66
N LYS A 221 19.28 -12.39 -5.64
CA LYS A 221 20.31 -13.44 -5.73
C LYS A 221 20.75 -13.73 -7.17
N GLN A 222 19.89 -13.48 -8.15
CA GLN A 222 20.17 -13.70 -9.57
C GLN A 222 20.94 -12.53 -10.21
N ASN A 223 20.89 -11.35 -9.59
CA ASN A 223 21.59 -10.13 -10.03
C ASN A 223 22.96 -9.91 -9.33
N LYS A 224 23.45 -10.88 -8.56
CA LYS A 224 24.83 -10.89 -8.02
C LYS A 224 25.69 -11.79 -8.88
#